data_AF-A0A6X7ZTV0-F1
#
_entry.id   AF-A0A6X7ZTV0-F1
#
_cell.length_a   1.000
_cell.length_b   1.000
_cell.length_c   1.000
_cell.angle_alpha   90.00
_cell.angle_beta   90.00
_cell.angle_gamma   90.00
#
_symmetry.space_group_name_H-M   'P 1'
#
loop_
_entity.id
_entity.type
_entity.pdbx_description
1 polymer ?
#
loop_
_entity_poly.entity_id
_entity_poly.type
_entity_poly.pdbx_seq_one_letter_code
_entity_poly.pdbx_strand_id
1 'polypeptide(L)'
;VAAKTHIEKIKLIVPEAVGIIELTDKNKLEEIKPALTINSEINPKLMIGSMRIAEYKFMAEEISGDKINLPNMDVYSFCLEIFENTDSYTLRKHFRNSLKKHRANDISFINTLPRSLKSSAISYSITQTRQRSLTKILSSYIEKDDICTSLY
;
A
#
# COMPACT_ATOMS: atom_id res chain seq x y z
N VAL A 1 10.18 -11.71 -4.20
CA VAL A 1 10.17 -11.86 -5.68
C VAL A 1 11.61 -11.97 -6.13
N ALA A 2 11.94 -12.90 -7.03
CA ALA A 2 13.30 -13.05 -7.55
C ALA A 2 13.30 -13.50 -9.01
N ALA A 3 14.40 -13.26 -9.72
CA ALA A 3 14.62 -13.80 -11.05
C ALA A 3 14.86 -15.32 -10.99
N LYS A 4 14.55 -16.02 -12.08
CA LYS A 4 14.70 -17.48 -12.23
C LYS A 4 16.06 -18.02 -11.76
N THR A 5 17.13 -17.30 -12.08
CA THR A 5 18.53 -17.64 -11.74
C THR A 5 18.80 -17.76 -10.24
N HIS A 6 17.97 -17.14 -9.39
CA HIS A 6 18.15 -17.12 -7.95
C HIS A 6 17.20 -18.05 -7.19
N ILE A 7 16.18 -18.61 -7.86
CA ILE A 7 15.10 -19.36 -7.20
C ILE A 7 15.62 -20.56 -6.41
N GLU A 8 16.48 -21.40 -7.01
CA GLU A 8 17.00 -22.59 -6.32
C GLU A 8 17.84 -22.25 -5.09
N LYS A 9 18.64 -21.17 -5.16
CA LYS A 9 19.38 -20.70 -3.99
C LYS A 9 18.43 -20.22 -2.89
N ILE A 10 17.43 -19.43 -3.25
CA ILE A 10 16.45 -18.87 -2.30
C ILE A 10 15.68 -19.98 -1.59
N LYS A 11 15.25 -21.03 -2.30
CA LYS A 11 14.55 -22.20 -1.72
C LYS A 11 15.31 -22.83 -0.55
N LEU A 12 16.64 -22.80 -0.57
CA LEU A 12 17.49 -23.40 0.46
C LEU A 12 17.65 -22.54 1.71
N ILE A 13 17.43 -21.21 1.62
CA ILE A 13 17.71 -20.26 2.72
C ILE A 13 16.45 -19.73 3.38
N VAL A 14 15.33 -19.66 2.65
CA VAL A 14 14.11 -19.09 3.20
C VAL A 14 13.39 -20.09 4.10
N PRO A 15 12.82 -19.64 5.23
CA PRO A 15 11.98 -20.49 6.06
C PRO A 15 10.81 -21.09 5.28
N GLU A 16 10.30 -22.23 5.75
CA GLU A 16 9.20 -22.95 5.10
C GLU A 16 7.97 -22.06 4.88
N ALA A 17 7.63 -21.25 5.88
CA ALA A 17 6.48 -20.35 5.85
C ALA A 17 6.55 -19.22 4.80
N VAL A 18 7.73 -18.89 4.27
CA VAL A 18 7.92 -17.77 3.34
C VAL A 18 7.61 -18.19 1.90
N GLY A 19 6.62 -17.58 1.27
CA GLY A 19 6.31 -17.81 -0.14
C GLY A 19 7.37 -17.25 -1.11
N ILE A 20 7.46 -17.84 -2.30
CA ILE A 20 8.40 -17.46 -3.36
C ILE A 20 7.62 -17.15 -4.63
N ILE A 21 7.85 -15.96 -5.17
CA ILE A 21 7.32 -15.50 -6.47
C ILE A 21 8.50 -15.28 -7.42
N GLU A 22 8.44 -15.89 -8.59
CA GLU A 22 9.38 -15.69 -9.71
C GLU A 22 8.92 -14.52 -10.59
N LEU A 23 9.87 -13.65 -10.96
CA LEU A 23 9.71 -12.78 -12.13
C LEU A 23 10.28 -13.52 -13.34
N THR A 24 9.38 -14.08 -14.14
CA THR A 24 9.72 -14.89 -15.32
C THR A 24 10.29 -14.02 -16.44
N ASP A 25 11.00 -14.65 -17.38
CA ASP A 25 11.54 -13.99 -18.58
C ASP A 25 10.45 -13.36 -19.48
N LYS A 26 9.19 -13.77 -19.29
CA LYS A 26 8.01 -13.20 -19.97
C LYS A 26 7.42 -12.00 -19.24
N ASN A 27 8.14 -11.41 -18.27
CA ASN A 27 7.66 -10.33 -17.40
C ASN A 27 6.36 -10.65 -16.65
N LYS A 28 6.18 -11.92 -16.27
CA LYS A 28 5.06 -12.37 -15.43
C LYS A 28 5.53 -12.75 -14.04
N LEU A 29 4.69 -12.48 -13.05
CA LEU A 29 4.87 -12.96 -11.69
C LEU A 29 4.20 -14.33 -11.55
N GLU A 30 4.98 -15.34 -11.17
CA GLU A 30 4.50 -16.72 -10.99
C GLU A 30 4.82 -17.18 -9.56
N GLU A 31 3.83 -17.76 -8.87
CA GLU A 31 4.04 -18.28 -7.52
C GLU A 31 4.67 -19.68 -7.61
N ILE A 32 5.92 -19.79 -7.16
CA ILE A 32 6.69 -21.05 -7.19
C ILE A 32 6.53 -21.82 -5.88
N LYS A 33 6.35 -21.11 -4.78
CA LYS A 33 6.05 -21.69 -3.47
C LYS A 33 5.03 -20.80 -2.77
N PRO A 34 3.84 -21.31 -2.40
CA PRO A 34 2.88 -20.51 -1.65
C PRO A 34 3.42 -20.17 -0.26
N ALA A 35 3.04 -19.01 0.27
CA ALA A 35 3.30 -18.69 1.67
C ALA A 35 2.36 -19.48 2.58
N LEU A 36 2.87 -19.96 3.72
CA LEU A 36 2.02 -20.62 4.73
C LEU A 36 1.33 -19.58 5.61
N THR A 37 0.16 -19.95 6.14
CA THR A 37 -0.53 -19.13 7.13
C THR A 37 0.31 -19.02 8.40
N ILE A 38 0.61 -17.79 8.80
CA ILE A 38 1.34 -17.52 10.04
C ILE A 38 0.35 -17.56 11.21
N ASN A 39 0.51 -18.59 12.05
CA ASN A 39 -0.31 -18.79 13.25
C ASN A 39 0.33 -18.23 14.52
N SER A 40 1.53 -17.65 14.45
CA SER A 40 2.16 -17.00 15.60
C SER A 40 1.33 -15.79 16.06
N GLU A 41 1.54 -15.33 17.28
CA GLU A 41 0.93 -14.08 17.73
C GLU A 41 1.47 -12.89 16.93
N ILE A 42 0.60 -11.92 16.66
CA ILE A 42 1.00 -10.62 16.11
C ILE A 42 1.24 -9.66 17.27
N ASN A 43 2.31 -8.86 17.21
CA ASN A 43 2.56 -7.82 18.19
C ASN A 43 1.73 -6.56 17.83
N PRO A 44 0.69 -6.19 18.61
CA PRO A 44 -0.18 -5.06 18.28
C PRO A 44 0.54 -3.72 18.26
N LYS A 45 1.52 -3.51 19.15
CA LYS A 45 2.32 -2.29 19.25
C LYS A 45 3.17 -2.06 18.00
N LEU A 46 3.84 -3.11 17.54
CA LEU A 46 4.62 -3.04 16.29
C LEU A 46 3.71 -2.82 15.08
N MET A 47 2.54 -3.47 15.07
CA MET A 47 1.57 -3.32 13.99
C MET A 47 1.06 -1.88 13.89
N ILE A 48 0.51 -1.31 14.98
CA ILE A 48 -0.01 0.07 14.96
C ILE A 48 1.09 1.09 14.65
N GLY A 49 2.31 0.87 15.15
CA GLY A 49 3.46 1.72 14.85
C GLY A 49 3.86 1.77 13.38
N SER A 50 3.44 0.78 12.58
CA SER A 50 3.68 0.74 11.12
C SER A 50 2.57 1.40 10.29
N MET A 51 1.50 1.88 10.94
CA MET A 51 0.29 2.41 10.31
C MET A 51 0.18 3.92 10.46
N ARG A 52 -0.42 4.58 9.47
CA ARG A 52 -0.82 5.99 9.59
C ARG A 52 -2.11 6.12 10.40
N ILE A 53 -2.36 7.30 10.97
CA ILE A 53 -3.55 7.58 11.80
C ILE A 53 -4.86 7.12 11.13
N ALA A 54 -5.07 7.50 9.87
CA ALA A 54 -6.26 7.09 9.12
C ALA A 54 -6.39 5.57 8.98
N GLU A 55 -5.26 4.86 8.83
CA GLU A 55 -5.23 3.41 8.61
C GLU A 55 -5.61 2.65 9.88
N TYR A 56 -4.98 2.96 11.02
CA TYR A 56 -5.26 2.24 12.26
C TYR A 56 -6.60 2.65 12.88
N LYS A 57 -7.01 3.93 12.72
CA LYS A 57 -8.33 4.38 13.15
C LYS A 57 -9.42 3.62 12.39
N PHE A 58 -9.33 3.53 11.07
CA PHE A 58 -10.26 2.75 10.26
C PHE A 58 -10.31 1.28 10.70
N MET A 59 -9.15 0.67 10.95
CA MET A 59 -9.08 -0.70 11.42
C MET A 59 -9.78 -0.90 12.78
N ALA A 60 -9.58 0.02 13.72
CA ALA A 60 -10.21 -0.04 15.04
C ALA A 60 -11.74 0.16 14.96
N GLU A 61 -12.22 1.05 14.10
CA GLU A 61 -13.66 1.21 13.83
C GLU A 61 -14.29 -0.06 13.22
N GLU A 62 -13.59 -0.73 12.30
CA GLU A 62 -14.08 -1.98 11.71
C GLU A 62 -14.09 -3.15 12.69
N ILE A 63 -13.20 -3.16 13.70
CA ILE A 63 -13.16 -4.19 14.74
C ILE A 63 -14.23 -3.94 15.81
N SER A 64 -14.35 -2.70 16.28
CA SER A 64 -15.30 -2.32 17.33
C SER A 64 -16.74 -2.18 16.82
N GLY A 65 -16.94 -1.87 15.54
CA GLY A 65 -18.24 -1.53 14.97
C GLY A 65 -18.65 -0.07 15.21
N ASP A 66 -17.86 0.69 15.98
CA ASP A 66 -18.17 2.05 16.39
C ASP A 66 -17.29 3.09 15.69
N LYS A 67 -17.81 4.31 15.58
CA LYS A 67 -17.03 5.45 15.08
C LYS A 67 -16.20 6.05 16.20
N ILE A 68 -14.90 6.23 15.92
CA ILE A 68 -13.98 6.80 16.91
C ILE A 68 -13.95 8.31 16.73
N ASN A 69 -14.52 9.04 17.68
CA ASN A 69 -14.51 10.50 17.70
C ASN A 69 -13.78 11.01 18.96
N LEU A 70 -12.47 10.78 18.99
CA LEU A 70 -11.59 11.19 20.08
C LEU A 70 -10.63 12.30 19.62
N PRO A 71 -10.11 13.14 20.55
CA PRO A 71 -9.02 14.05 20.27
C PRO A 71 -7.79 13.32 19.73
N ASN A 72 -7.02 13.97 18.84
CA ASN A 72 -5.86 13.35 18.19
C ASN A 72 -4.84 12.73 19.15
N MET A 73 -4.68 13.29 20.36
CA MET A 73 -3.75 12.77 21.36
C MET A 73 -4.15 11.41 21.92
N ASP A 74 -5.44 11.09 21.94
CA ASP A 74 -5.99 9.88 22.57
C ASP A 74 -6.23 8.75 21.55
N VAL A 75 -6.36 9.10 20.27
CA VAL A 75 -6.71 8.17 19.19
C VAL A 75 -5.73 6.99 19.10
N TYR A 76 -4.43 7.22 19.31
CA TYR A 76 -3.44 6.14 19.27
C TYR A 76 -3.66 5.11 20.39
N SER A 77 -3.72 5.57 21.64
CA SER A 77 -3.84 4.70 22.82
C SER A 77 -5.14 3.90 22.80
N PHE A 78 -6.25 4.55 22.44
CA PHE A 78 -7.55 3.90 22.32
C PHE A 78 -7.56 2.81 21.25
N CYS A 79 -6.99 3.08 20.07
CA CYS A 79 -6.91 2.05 19.02
C CYS A 79 -5.98 0.90 19.39
N LEU A 80 -4.88 1.19 20.10
CA LEU A 80 -3.95 0.16 20.58
C LEU A 80 -4.64 -0.77 21.57
N GLU A 81 -5.44 -0.24 22.50
CA GLU A 81 -6.21 -1.05 23.47
C GLU A 81 -7.18 -2.00 22.76
N ILE A 82 -7.89 -1.52 21.73
CA ILE A 82 -8.74 -2.39 20.90
C ILE A 82 -7.89 -3.52 20.28
N PHE A 83 -6.70 -3.19 19.76
CA PHE A 83 -5.86 -4.19 19.11
C PHE A 83 -5.28 -5.21 20.08
N GLU A 84 -4.87 -4.79 21.28
CA GLU A 84 -4.35 -5.70 22.32
C GLU A 84 -5.41 -6.69 22.82
N ASN A 85 -6.69 -6.31 22.74
CA ASN A 85 -7.83 -7.17 23.11
C ASN A 85 -8.42 -7.96 21.93
N THR A 86 -7.82 -7.89 20.74
CA THR A 86 -8.31 -8.57 19.53
C THR A 86 -7.42 -9.76 19.18
N ASP A 87 -8.02 -10.88 18.77
CA ASP A 87 -7.27 -12.05 18.36
C ASP A 87 -6.40 -11.80 17.10
N SER A 88 -5.29 -12.53 17.01
CA SER A 88 -4.31 -12.33 15.94
C SER A 88 -4.85 -12.60 14.52
N TYR A 89 -5.85 -13.46 14.36
CA TYR A 89 -6.44 -13.74 13.05
C TYR A 89 -7.25 -12.54 12.56
N THR A 90 -8.10 -11.99 13.44
CA THR A 90 -8.89 -10.79 13.18
C THR A 90 -7.99 -9.59 12.92
N LEU A 91 -6.97 -9.36 13.74
CA LEU A 91 -5.99 -8.29 13.51
C LEU A 91 -5.36 -8.37 12.13
N ARG A 92 -4.82 -9.53 11.73
CA ARG A 92 -4.20 -9.71 10.40
C ARG A 92 -5.17 -9.44 9.26
N LYS A 93 -6.43 -9.86 9.39
CA LYS A 93 -7.47 -9.63 8.40
C LYS A 93 -7.73 -8.13 8.23
N HIS A 94 -8.02 -7.42 9.31
CA HIS A 94 -8.35 -6.00 9.26
C HIS A 94 -7.13 -5.14 8.91
N PHE A 95 -5.91 -5.54 9.32
CA PHE A 95 -4.66 -4.89 8.91
C PHE A 95 -4.50 -4.90 7.39
N ARG A 96 -4.62 -6.07 6.75
CA ARG A 96 -4.54 -6.18 5.28
C ARG A 96 -5.61 -5.34 4.59
N ASN A 97 -6.83 -5.35 5.11
CA ASN A 97 -7.94 -4.59 4.54
C ASN A 97 -7.69 -3.08 4.64
N SER A 98 -7.20 -2.61 5.78
CA SER A 98 -6.86 -1.20 5.99
C SER A 98 -5.77 -0.75 5.02
N LEU A 99 -4.69 -1.53 4.88
CA LEU A 99 -3.62 -1.22 3.92
C LEU A 99 -4.12 -1.20 2.48
N LYS A 100 -4.92 -2.19 2.06
CA LYS A 100 -5.50 -2.24 0.72
C LYS A 100 -6.38 -1.03 0.44
N LYS A 101 -7.15 -0.56 1.41
CA LYS A 101 -8.04 0.59 1.25
C LYS A 101 -7.27 1.91 1.13
N HIS A 102 -6.27 2.13 1.98
CA HIS A 102 -5.61 3.42 2.10
C HIS A 102 -4.37 3.58 1.21
N ARG A 103 -3.76 2.47 0.78
CA ARG A 103 -2.55 2.45 -0.04
C ARG A 103 -2.80 1.95 -1.47
N ALA A 104 -4.07 1.84 -1.88
CA ALA A 104 -4.40 1.54 -3.26
C ALA A 104 -3.97 2.68 -4.18
N ASN A 105 -3.43 2.30 -5.34
CA ASN A 105 -3.15 3.24 -6.40
C ASN A 105 -4.45 3.67 -7.10
N ASP A 106 -4.51 4.93 -7.51
CA ASP A 106 -5.60 5.41 -8.36
C ASP A 106 -5.36 4.96 -9.81
N ILE A 107 -5.84 3.75 -10.13
CA ILE A 107 -5.70 3.14 -11.45
C ILE A 107 -6.36 4.01 -12.54
N SER A 108 -7.47 4.68 -12.19
CA SER A 108 -8.18 5.53 -13.13
C SER A 108 -7.30 6.70 -13.57
N PHE A 109 -6.67 7.39 -12.62
CA PHE A 109 -5.72 8.45 -12.88
C PHE A 109 -4.48 7.94 -13.62
N ILE A 110 -3.86 6.85 -13.17
CA ILE A 110 -2.64 6.29 -13.79
C ILE A 110 -2.87 5.99 -15.27
N ASN A 111 -4.06 5.52 -15.64
CA ASN A 111 -4.37 5.21 -17.04
C ASN A 111 -4.59 6.45 -17.91
N THR A 112 -4.82 7.63 -17.33
CA THR A 112 -4.84 8.91 -18.09
C THR A 112 -3.45 9.39 -18.50
N LEU A 113 -2.39 8.87 -17.87
CA LEU A 113 -1.04 9.38 -18.07
C LEU A 113 -0.29 8.68 -19.21
N PRO A 114 0.59 9.41 -19.92
CA PRO A 114 1.56 8.82 -20.85
C PRO A 114 2.40 7.74 -20.18
N ARG A 115 2.84 6.74 -20.95
CA ARG A 115 3.62 5.59 -20.46
C ARG A 115 4.83 5.99 -19.61
N SER A 116 5.53 7.05 -20.01
CA SER A 116 6.71 7.58 -19.31
C SER A 116 6.42 8.10 -17.89
N LEU A 117 5.18 8.51 -17.60
CA LEU A 117 4.78 9.11 -16.33
C LEU A 117 4.06 8.14 -15.38
N LYS A 118 3.63 6.97 -15.87
CA LYS A 118 2.89 5.99 -15.07
C LYS A 118 3.65 5.54 -13.82
N SER A 119 4.97 5.32 -13.93
CA SER A 119 5.79 4.92 -12.78
C SER A 119 5.84 6.00 -11.70
N SER A 120 5.97 7.27 -12.09
CA SER A 120 5.94 8.39 -11.15
C SER A 120 4.59 8.49 -10.42
N ALA A 121 3.48 8.31 -11.14
CA ALA A 121 2.15 8.34 -10.53
C ALA A 121 1.89 7.19 -9.55
N ILE A 122 2.54 6.04 -9.73
CA ILE A 122 2.48 4.91 -8.78
C ILE A 122 3.37 5.18 -7.56
N SER A 123 4.57 5.72 -7.78
CA SER A 123 5.57 5.88 -6.70
C SER A 123 5.28 7.07 -5.78
N TYR A 124 4.64 8.12 -6.30
CA TYR A 124 4.37 9.34 -5.54
C TYR A 124 2.90 9.45 -5.12
N SER A 125 2.68 9.87 -3.87
CA SER A 125 1.33 10.21 -3.40
C SER A 125 0.91 11.56 -3.97
N ILE A 126 0.31 11.54 -5.17
CA ILE A 126 -0.24 12.73 -5.82
C ILE A 126 -1.68 12.91 -5.35
N THR A 127 -1.94 13.98 -4.60
CA THR A 127 -3.29 14.35 -4.16
C THR A 127 -4.24 14.52 -5.35
N GLN A 128 -5.54 14.22 -5.19
CA GLN A 128 -6.55 14.39 -6.25
C GLN A 128 -6.52 15.77 -6.92
N THR A 129 -6.31 16.86 -6.18
CA THR A 129 -6.22 18.21 -6.73
C THR A 129 -5.05 18.34 -7.71
N ARG A 130 -3.87 17.83 -7.33
CA ARG A 130 -2.69 17.81 -8.20
C ARG A 130 -2.85 16.86 -9.38
N GLN A 131 -3.54 15.72 -9.21
CA GLN A 131 -3.86 14.82 -10.31
C GLN A 131 -4.69 15.54 -11.38
N ARG A 132 -5.77 16.21 -10.98
CA ARG A 132 -6.61 17.01 -11.90
C ARG A 132 -5.82 18.11 -12.60
N SER A 133 -4.99 18.82 -11.86
CA SER A 133 -4.14 19.88 -12.43
C SER A 133 -3.15 19.31 -13.45
N LEU A 134 -2.50 18.19 -13.15
CA LEU A 134 -1.56 17.55 -14.07
C LEU A 134 -2.28 17.06 -15.33
N THR A 135 -3.42 16.39 -15.20
CA THR A 135 -4.21 15.94 -16.35
C THR A 135 -4.62 17.12 -17.22
N LYS A 136 -5.02 18.26 -16.62
CA LYS A 136 -5.34 19.48 -17.35
C LYS A 136 -4.14 19.99 -18.17
N ILE A 137 -2.96 20.09 -17.55
CA ILE A 137 -1.72 20.55 -18.21
C ILE A 137 -1.30 19.58 -19.33
N LEU A 138 -1.44 18.27 -19.12
CA LEU A 138 -1.09 17.29 -20.15
C LEU A 138 -2.09 17.29 -21.32
N SER A 139 -3.32 17.78 -21.10
CA SER A 139 -4.34 17.92 -22.14
C SER A 139 -4.31 19.26 -22.89
N SER A 140 -3.54 20.25 -22.42
CA SER A 140 -3.42 21.53 -23.12
C SER A 140 -2.52 21.40 -24.34
N TYR A 141 -2.94 22.01 -25.46
CA TYR A 141 -2.06 22.21 -26.60
C TYR A 141 -0.91 23.13 -26.19
N ILE A 142 0.30 22.75 -26.58
CA ILE A 142 1.49 23.61 -26.49
C ILE A 142 1.68 24.18 -27.89
N GLU A 143 1.46 25.47 -28.05
CA GLU A 143 1.73 26.17 -29.30
C GLU A 143 3.23 26.42 -29.45
N LYS A 144 3.70 26.60 -30.69
CA LYS A 144 5.12 26.77 -30.99
C LYS A 144 5.72 28.01 -30.31
N ASP A 145 4.88 28.99 -30.01
CA ASP A 145 5.27 30.26 -29.38
C ASP A 145 5.13 30.22 -27.84
N ASP A 146 4.64 29.11 -27.27
CA ASP A 146 4.55 28.94 -25.83
C ASP A 146 5.95 28.78 -25.21
N ILE A 147 6.29 29.69 -24.31
CA ILE A 147 7.55 29.63 -23.57
C ILE A 147 7.38 28.63 -22.41
N CYS A 148 7.96 27.44 -22.54
CA CYS A 148 8.03 26.43 -21.48
C CYS A 148 8.96 26.88 -20.34
N THR A 149 8.52 27.84 -19.54
CA THR A 149 9.24 28.34 -18.36
C THR A 149 8.39 28.17 -17.12
N SER A 150 8.98 27.69 -16.03
CA SER A 150 8.34 27.75 -14.73
C SER A 150 8.45 29.17 -14.20
N LEU A 151 7.31 29.83 -13.94
CA LEU A 151 7.28 31.03 -13.11
C LEU A 151 7.62 30.59 -11.67
N TYR A 152 8.79 31.02 -11.20
CA TYR A 152 9.27 30.82 -9.83
C TYR A 152 8.29 31.39 -8.80
#